data_AF-A0A7G4A2J1-F1
#
_entry.id   AF-A0A7G4A2J1-F1
#
_cell.length_a   1.000
_cell.length_b   1.000
_cell.length_c   1.000
_cell.angle_alpha   90.00
_cell.angle_beta   90.00
_cell.angle_gamma   90.00
#
_symmetry.space_group_name_H-M   'P 1'
#
loop_
_entity.id
_entity.type
_entity.pdbx_description
1 polymer ?
#
loop_
_entity_poly.entity_id
_entity_poly.type
_entity_poly.pdbx_seq_one_letter_code
_entity_poly.pdbx_strand_id
1 'polypeptide(L)'
;MPKVRGPKDGKIVTASFDPANKKDNSKSRFPSLKTTKDLVLLSIVGNEFCAGEYLGAIVQQAVATHQTPVDYSGPKGKTTFLIADEIYWHNLKDKTPIPAEEMSLKRRALDEGEAYFEKNLAAFLGPLGMNIDEFKSKFPHASTDEKISIINQLALEQGKNFEIVRWNTWVTQRDFDKTLKEILPYYDEVNGLRVAIDNSVTDFVKRHAKQDEDRGVWIERSRGYLKEESPSIMLLAAQLGYNFVIYPGAILPPFEATREYFIVDNHVARIERGKNIEDPCTHNKFCLHTANPSRLVNWLEVNFTRSHKPAKTEEVTKQGTTKQEVEAPKQETTKERGVITFFSPSKTVIVPSRKVPENQKTEIISVEDDGVVLQFVPKKESIISSIVQGISHALENQPSSQKGRLEKRLQTTPLTQIFEGITQGVLATDLPAQDKIDFLAELVETYVKRMDPKDTPSRMPMIS
;
A
#
# COMPACT_ATOMS: atom_id res chain seq x y z
N MET A 1 0.92 -8.79 0.06
CA MET A 1 -0.36 -9.50 0.23
C MET A 1 -1.11 -8.86 1.39
N PRO A 2 -2.44 -8.72 1.32
CA PRO A 2 -3.29 -8.27 2.43
C PRO A 2 -3.02 -9.06 3.70
N LYS A 3 -2.99 -8.39 4.84
CA LYS A 3 -2.76 -9.07 6.12
C LYS A 3 -4.08 -9.61 6.63
N VAL A 4 -4.22 -10.94 6.64
CA VAL A 4 -5.32 -11.62 7.31
C VAL A 4 -4.82 -12.11 8.66
N ARG A 5 -5.39 -11.59 9.75
CA ARG A 5 -5.05 -11.99 11.13
C ARG A 5 -6.14 -12.86 11.74
N GLY A 6 -5.80 -13.65 12.74
CA GLY A 6 -6.74 -14.50 13.46
C GLY A 6 -6.72 -15.96 13.01
N PRO A 7 -7.61 -16.80 13.55
CA PRO A 7 -7.63 -18.25 13.31
C PRO A 7 -7.96 -18.58 11.85
N LYS A 8 -7.30 -19.61 11.29
CA LYS A 8 -7.44 -20.01 9.88
C LYS A 8 -8.86 -20.48 9.54
N ASP A 9 -9.53 -21.12 10.49
CA ASP A 9 -10.91 -21.62 10.43
C ASP A 9 -11.94 -20.60 10.97
N GLY A 10 -11.49 -19.43 11.41
CA GLY A 10 -12.37 -18.32 11.75
C GLY A 10 -13.02 -17.68 10.52
N LYS A 11 -14.23 -17.15 10.70
CA LYS A 11 -14.89 -16.35 9.64
C LYS A 11 -14.25 -14.98 9.55
N ILE A 12 -14.26 -14.37 8.36
CA ILE A 12 -13.87 -12.97 8.23
C ILE A 12 -14.91 -12.11 8.95
N VAL A 13 -14.45 -11.28 9.89
CA VAL A 13 -15.35 -10.48 10.72
C VAL A 13 -15.21 -9.00 10.44
N THR A 14 -14.00 -8.51 10.19
CA THR A 14 -13.77 -7.10 9.92
C THR A 14 -12.70 -6.86 8.87
N ALA A 15 -12.85 -5.74 8.16
CA ALA A 15 -11.82 -5.11 7.36
C ALA A 15 -11.38 -3.81 8.04
N SER A 16 -10.15 -3.39 7.79
CA SER A 16 -9.59 -2.11 8.20
C SER A 16 -8.81 -1.53 7.02
N PHE A 17 -8.89 -0.21 6.84
CA PHE A 17 -8.19 0.49 5.78
C PHE A 17 -7.00 1.20 6.40
N ASP A 18 -5.77 0.83 6.06
CA ASP A 18 -4.59 1.39 6.69
C ASP A 18 -3.60 1.87 5.64
N PRO A 19 -2.84 2.95 5.89
CA PRO A 19 -1.74 3.31 5.02
C PRO A 19 -0.73 2.17 4.91
N ALA A 20 -0.22 1.92 3.70
CA ALA A 20 0.77 0.86 3.44
C ALA A 20 1.99 0.99 4.36
N ASN A 21 2.46 2.23 4.53
CA ASN A 21 3.50 2.58 5.48
C ASN A 21 2.87 3.12 6.77
N LYS A 22 3.14 2.49 7.93
CA LYS A 22 2.66 2.98 9.23
C LYS A 22 3.15 4.38 9.61
N LYS A 23 4.24 4.84 8.97
CA LYS A 23 4.73 6.22 9.12
C LYS A 23 3.98 7.21 8.22
N ASP A 24 3.24 6.74 7.21
CA ASP A 24 2.35 7.59 6.43
C ASP A 24 1.14 7.97 7.29
N ASN A 25 1.02 9.27 7.51
CA ASN A 25 -0.03 9.89 8.29
C ASN A 25 -1.15 10.46 7.41
N SER A 26 -1.33 9.93 6.19
CA SER A 26 -2.33 10.39 5.22
C SER A 26 -3.73 10.58 5.82
N LYS A 27 -4.18 9.67 6.69
CA LYS A 27 -5.45 9.79 7.42
C LYS A 27 -5.51 10.98 8.37
N SER A 28 -4.41 11.35 9.04
CA SER A 28 -4.40 12.47 9.99
C SER A 28 -4.43 13.83 9.31
N ARG A 29 -4.30 13.89 7.98
CA ARG A 29 -4.48 15.12 7.19
C ARG A 29 -5.95 15.55 7.09
N PHE A 30 -6.86 14.76 7.64
CA PHE A 30 -8.29 15.01 7.62
C PHE A 30 -8.82 15.12 9.06
N PRO A 31 -9.59 16.18 9.38
CA PRO A 31 -10.23 16.31 10.69
C PRO A 31 -11.20 15.14 10.99
N SER A 32 -11.79 14.57 9.94
CA SER A 32 -12.69 13.43 10.02
C SER A 32 -12.61 12.63 8.73
N LEU A 33 -12.58 11.30 8.84
CA LEU A 33 -12.73 10.39 7.70
C LEU A 33 -14.18 10.28 7.24
N LYS A 34 -15.16 10.66 8.09
CA LYS A 34 -16.59 10.60 7.71
C LYS A 34 -16.94 11.51 6.53
N THR A 35 -16.13 12.55 6.31
CA THR A 35 -16.34 13.54 5.25
C THR A 35 -15.46 13.30 4.01
N THR A 36 -14.68 12.22 3.98
CA THR A 36 -13.79 11.94 2.84
C THR A 36 -14.50 11.21 1.71
N LYS A 37 -13.93 11.33 0.51
CA LYS A 37 -14.33 10.58 -0.67
C LYS A 37 -13.33 9.45 -0.91
N ASP A 38 -13.84 8.23 -0.92
CA ASP A 38 -13.03 7.03 -0.91
C ASP A 38 -13.36 6.20 -2.17
N LEU A 39 -12.35 5.81 -2.94
CA LEU A 39 -12.50 4.95 -4.12
C LEU A 39 -12.00 3.54 -3.77
N VAL A 40 -12.88 2.55 -3.73
CA VAL A 40 -12.52 1.14 -3.53
C VAL A 40 -12.40 0.47 -4.89
N LEU A 41 -11.22 -0.06 -5.20
CA LEU A 41 -10.98 -0.77 -6.46
C LEU A 41 -11.36 -2.26 -6.33
N LEU A 42 -12.19 -2.74 -7.24
CA LEU A 42 -12.64 -4.13 -7.28
C LEU A 42 -12.11 -4.81 -8.56
N SER A 43 -11.04 -5.58 -8.39
CA SER A 43 -10.54 -6.45 -9.45
C SER A 43 -11.47 -7.64 -9.61
N ILE A 44 -12.03 -7.81 -10.82
CA ILE A 44 -13.06 -8.82 -11.09
C ILE A 44 -12.47 -10.24 -11.19
N VAL A 45 -11.16 -10.37 -11.46
CA VAL A 45 -10.47 -11.66 -11.61
C VAL A 45 -9.09 -11.62 -10.93
N GLY A 46 -8.70 -12.72 -10.29
CA GLY A 46 -7.35 -12.91 -9.76
C GLY A 46 -7.08 -12.35 -8.37
N ASN A 47 -8.05 -11.67 -7.74
CA ASN A 47 -7.93 -11.20 -6.37
C ASN A 47 -9.12 -11.65 -5.50
N GLU A 48 -8.93 -12.72 -4.74
CA GLU A 48 -9.96 -13.26 -3.83
C GLU A 48 -10.41 -12.26 -2.76
N PHE A 49 -9.55 -11.32 -2.39
CA PHE A 49 -9.83 -10.30 -1.37
C PHE A 49 -10.79 -9.21 -1.85
N CYS A 50 -11.09 -9.16 -3.15
CA CYS A 50 -12.14 -8.34 -3.72
C CYS A 50 -13.51 -9.04 -3.74
N ALA A 51 -13.63 -10.31 -3.32
CA ALA A 51 -14.87 -11.09 -3.46
C ALA A 51 -15.36 -11.73 -2.15
N GLY A 52 -16.59 -12.24 -2.18
CA GLY A 52 -17.19 -13.05 -1.11
C GLY A 52 -17.19 -12.37 0.25
N GLU A 53 -16.81 -13.11 1.30
CA GLU A 53 -16.77 -12.59 2.67
C GLU A 53 -15.80 -11.41 2.84
N TYR A 54 -14.71 -11.36 2.07
CA TYR A 54 -13.76 -10.24 2.10
C TYR A 54 -14.41 -8.95 1.58
N LEU A 55 -15.10 -9.03 0.45
CA LEU A 55 -15.85 -7.89 -0.08
C LEU A 55 -16.92 -7.44 0.91
N GLY A 56 -17.68 -8.38 1.48
CA GLY A 56 -18.67 -8.07 2.51
C GLY A 56 -18.08 -7.27 3.67
N ALA A 57 -16.89 -7.65 4.15
CA ALA A 57 -16.18 -6.93 5.20
C ALA A 57 -15.71 -5.53 4.75
N ILE A 58 -15.23 -5.37 3.51
CA ILE A 58 -14.84 -4.07 2.94
C ILE A 58 -16.06 -3.15 2.86
N VAL A 59 -17.18 -3.63 2.31
CA VAL A 59 -18.42 -2.85 2.20
C VAL A 59 -18.92 -2.43 3.58
N GLN A 60 -18.93 -3.34 4.54
CA GLN A 60 -19.34 -3.03 5.91
C GLN A 60 -18.46 -1.95 6.55
N GLN A 61 -17.13 -2.02 6.36
CA GLN A 61 -16.20 -1.03 6.90
C GLN A 61 -16.36 0.34 6.23
N ALA A 62 -16.59 0.38 4.91
CA ALA A 62 -16.87 1.60 4.17
C ALA A 62 -18.16 2.27 4.67
N VAL A 63 -19.24 1.51 4.79
CA VAL A 63 -20.52 1.99 5.34
C VAL A 63 -20.34 2.49 6.78
N ALA A 64 -19.64 1.74 7.63
CA ALA A 64 -19.37 2.17 9.01
C ALA A 64 -18.60 3.50 9.08
N THR A 65 -17.77 3.80 8.08
CA THR A 65 -16.99 5.03 8.00
C THR A 65 -17.85 6.22 7.56
N HIS A 66 -18.71 6.05 6.55
CA HIS A 66 -19.41 7.18 5.92
C HIS A 66 -20.90 7.29 6.23
N GLN A 67 -21.54 6.27 6.81
CA GLN A 67 -22.98 6.32 7.05
C GLN A 67 -23.37 7.50 7.95
N THR A 68 -24.49 8.12 7.62
CA THR A 68 -25.08 9.25 8.36
C THR A 68 -26.56 8.99 8.60
N PRO A 69 -27.16 9.60 9.62
CA PRO A 69 -28.62 9.66 9.74
C PRO A 69 -29.27 10.18 8.45
N VAL A 70 -30.50 9.73 8.16
CA VAL A 70 -31.24 10.08 6.94
C VAL A 70 -31.50 11.59 6.87
N ASP A 71 -31.72 12.23 8.02
CA ASP A 71 -31.97 13.66 8.20
C ASP A 71 -30.70 14.52 8.32
N TYR A 72 -29.50 13.92 8.21
CA TYR A 72 -28.25 14.66 8.33
C TYR A 72 -28.05 15.62 7.14
N SER A 73 -27.84 16.90 7.44
CA SER A 73 -27.69 18.00 6.47
C SER A 73 -26.25 18.52 6.32
N GLY A 74 -25.31 18.02 7.14
CA GLY A 74 -23.91 18.45 7.09
C GLY A 74 -23.11 17.80 5.95
N PRO A 75 -21.79 18.08 5.86
CA PRO A 75 -20.92 17.46 4.88
C PRO A 75 -20.91 15.93 5.03
N LYS A 76 -21.17 15.22 3.93
CA LYS A 76 -21.19 13.75 3.83
C LYS A 76 -20.00 13.30 3.00
N GLY A 77 -19.22 12.35 3.53
CA GLY A 77 -18.30 11.57 2.72
C GLY A 77 -19.04 10.52 1.91
N LYS A 78 -18.32 9.81 1.06
CA LYS A 78 -18.88 8.67 0.32
C LYS A 78 -17.81 7.66 -0.07
N THR A 79 -18.22 6.41 -0.21
CA THR A 79 -17.39 5.38 -0.85
C THR A 79 -17.93 5.00 -2.21
N THR A 80 -17.06 4.94 -3.21
CA THR A 80 -17.38 4.46 -4.55
C THR A 80 -16.67 3.14 -4.78
N PHE A 81 -17.44 2.08 -5.01
CA PHE A 81 -16.96 0.75 -5.38
C PHE A 81 -16.84 0.67 -6.89
N LEU A 82 -15.62 0.68 -7.41
CA LEU A 82 -15.33 0.61 -8.83
C LEU A 82 -15.11 -0.84 -9.25
N ILE A 83 -16.07 -1.40 -9.99
CA ILE A 83 -15.94 -2.69 -10.67
C ILE A 83 -15.05 -2.46 -11.90
N ALA A 84 -13.81 -2.93 -11.85
CA ALA A 84 -12.82 -2.78 -12.91
C ALA A 84 -12.99 -3.87 -13.99
N ASP A 85 -14.18 -3.90 -14.60
CA ASP A 85 -14.58 -4.91 -15.55
C ASP A 85 -14.09 -4.64 -16.97
N GLU A 86 -14.55 -3.58 -17.64
CA GLU A 86 -14.24 -3.36 -19.05
C GLU A 86 -12.73 -3.33 -19.30
N ILE A 87 -11.93 -2.71 -18.41
CA ILE A 87 -10.46 -2.67 -18.49
C ILE A 87 -9.80 -4.06 -18.51
N TYR A 88 -10.47 -5.09 -17.97
CA TYR A 88 -10.00 -6.46 -18.01
C TYR A 88 -9.88 -7.01 -19.44
N TRP A 89 -10.45 -6.34 -20.45
CA TRP A 89 -10.25 -6.68 -21.86
C TRP A 89 -8.78 -6.79 -22.24
N HIS A 90 -7.89 -6.00 -21.61
CA HIS A 90 -6.44 -6.12 -21.83
C HIS A 90 -5.91 -7.51 -21.50
N ASN A 91 -6.47 -8.18 -20.50
CA ASN A 91 -6.05 -9.52 -20.08
C ASN A 91 -6.61 -10.63 -20.98
N LEU A 92 -7.59 -10.31 -21.82
CA LEU A 92 -8.21 -11.24 -22.76
C LEU A 92 -7.54 -11.25 -24.14
N LYS A 93 -6.70 -10.25 -24.44
CA LYS A 93 -6.04 -10.07 -25.75
C LYS A 93 -5.04 -11.15 -26.06
N ASP A 94 -4.92 -11.54 -27.31
CA ASP A 94 -3.72 -12.22 -27.82
C ASP A 94 -2.65 -11.20 -28.26
N LYS A 95 -1.52 -11.67 -28.77
CA LYS A 95 -0.32 -10.86 -29.05
C LYS A 95 -0.58 -9.66 -29.97
N THR A 96 -1.50 -9.79 -30.91
CA THR A 96 -1.81 -8.78 -31.91
C THR A 96 -3.33 -8.63 -32.02
N PRO A 97 -3.98 -7.89 -31.12
CA PRO A 97 -5.42 -7.69 -31.22
C PRO A 97 -5.72 -6.90 -32.49
N ILE A 98 -6.54 -7.47 -33.37
CA ILE A 98 -7.06 -6.73 -34.52
C ILE A 98 -8.06 -5.70 -33.95
N PRO A 99 -8.10 -4.44 -34.42
CA PRO A 99 -9.04 -3.44 -33.89
C PRO A 99 -10.52 -3.90 -33.86
N ALA A 100 -10.91 -4.79 -34.77
CA ALA A 100 -12.24 -5.40 -34.79
C ALA A 100 -12.52 -6.33 -33.60
N GLU A 101 -11.49 -6.91 -32.99
CA GLU A 101 -11.59 -7.81 -31.84
C GLU A 101 -11.74 -7.06 -30.51
N GLU A 102 -11.25 -5.81 -30.42
CA GLU A 102 -11.32 -5.00 -29.20
C GLU A 102 -12.75 -4.90 -28.65
N MET A 103 -13.74 -4.62 -29.50
CA MET A 103 -15.13 -4.52 -29.07
C MET A 103 -15.66 -5.86 -28.54
N SER A 104 -15.27 -6.98 -29.16
CA SER A 104 -15.65 -8.32 -28.69
C SER A 104 -15.00 -8.66 -27.35
N LEU A 105 -13.72 -8.32 -27.16
CA LEU A 105 -12.99 -8.52 -25.91
C LEU A 105 -13.55 -7.65 -24.78
N LYS A 106 -13.88 -6.38 -25.06
CA LYS A 106 -14.56 -5.49 -24.11
C LYS A 106 -15.93 -6.04 -23.72
N ARG A 107 -16.71 -6.56 -24.67
CA ARG A 107 -18.00 -7.20 -24.35
C ARG A 107 -17.82 -8.41 -23.43
N ARG A 108 -16.84 -9.28 -23.70
CA ARG A 108 -16.52 -10.41 -22.82
C ARG A 108 -16.10 -9.96 -21.42
N ALA A 109 -15.29 -8.91 -21.32
CA ALA A 109 -14.88 -8.34 -20.04
C ALA A 109 -16.08 -7.77 -19.25
N LEU A 110 -17.05 -7.15 -19.94
CA LEU A 110 -18.30 -6.70 -19.33
C LEU A 110 -19.14 -7.88 -18.81
N ASP A 111 -19.23 -8.98 -19.57
CA ASP A 111 -19.96 -10.18 -19.15
C ASP A 111 -19.30 -10.82 -17.90
N GLU A 112 -17.96 -10.82 -17.81
CA GLU A 112 -17.23 -11.23 -16.59
C GLU A 112 -17.52 -10.29 -15.40
N GLY A 113 -17.61 -8.98 -15.64
CA GLY A 113 -18.01 -7.99 -14.65
C GLY A 113 -19.43 -8.22 -14.12
N GLU A 114 -20.38 -8.56 -14.99
CA GLU A 114 -21.75 -8.90 -14.62
C GLU A 114 -21.80 -10.16 -13.75
N ALA A 115 -21.08 -11.22 -14.16
CA ALA A 115 -20.98 -12.45 -13.38
C ALA A 115 -20.34 -12.20 -11.99
N TYR A 116 -19.29 -11.37 -11.94
CA TYR A 116 -18.66 -10.95 -10.70
C TYR A 116 -19.64 -10.21 -9.79
N PHE A 117 -20.41 -9.24 -10.32
CA PHE A 117 -21.39 -8.49 -9.54
C PHE A 117 -22.46 -9.42 -8.98
N GLU A 118 -23.07 -10.28 -9.80
CA GLU A 118 -24.13 -11.21 -9.36
C GLU A 118 -23.63 -12.17 -8.27
N LYS A 119 -22.42 -12.71 -8.41
CA LYS A 119 -21.80 -13.59 -7.40
C LYS A 119 -21.59 -12.88 -6.06
N ASN A 120 -21.41 -11.57 -6.09
CA ASN A 120 -21.09 -10.74 -4.93
C ASN A 120 -22.25 -9.86 -4.46
N LEU A 121 -23.43 -9.98 -5.06
CA LEU A 121 -24.60 -9.13 -4.80
C LEU A 121 -24.93 -9.03 -3.30
N ALA A 122 -24.83 -10.15 -2.57
CA ALA A 122 -25.07 -10.18 -1.12
C ALA A 122 -24.21 -9.18 -0.32
N ALA A 123 -22.98 -8.91 -0.76
CA ALA A 123 -22.08 -7.98 -0.05
C ALA A 123 -22.63 -6.55 -0.04
N PHE A 124 -23.27 -6.14 -1.14
CA PHE A 124 -23.85 -4.79 -1.28
C PHE A 124 -25.25 -4.68 -0.69
N LEU A 125 -26.02 -5.78 -0.67
CA LEU A 125 -27.35 -5.80 -0.06
C LEU A 125 -27.32 -5.88 1.47
N GLY A 126 -26.28 -6.52 2.04
CA GLY A 126 -26.13 -6.70 3.49
C GLY A 126 -26.30 -5.40 4.30
N PRO A 127 -25.57 -4.31 3.99
CA PRO A 127 -25.72 -3.03 4.69
C PRO A 127 -27.10 -2.36 4.53
N LEU A 128 -27.85 -2.74 3.50
CA LEU A 128 -29.22 -2.29 3.22
C LEU A 128 -30.27 -3.14 3.93
N GLY A 129 -29.85 -4.16 4.70
CA GLY A 129 -30.73 -5.06 5.43
C GLY A 129 -31.57 -5.96 4.53
N MET A 130 -31.10 -6.24 3.30
CA MET A 130 -31.80 -7.06 2.32
C MET A 130 -30.97 -8.30 1.95
N ASN A 131 -31.64 -9.44 1.74
CA ASN A 131 -30.99 -10.62 1.17
C ASN A 131 -31.24 -10.74 -0.35
N ILE A 132 -30.55 -11.69 -1.00
CA ILE A 132 -30.63 -11.88 -2.46
C ILE A 132 -32.05 -12.25 -2.90
N ASP A 133 -32.73 -13.13 -2.15
CA ASP A 133 -34.05 -13.64 -2.53
C ASP A 133 -35.12 -12.53 -2.45
N GLU A 134 -35.09 -11.73 -1.39
CA GLU A 134 -35.93 -10.54 -1.23
C GLU A 134 -35.70 -9.54 -2.36
N PHE A 135 -34.44 -9.27 -2.71
CA PHE A 135 -34.10 -8.33 -3.78
C PHE A 135 -34.57 -8.83 -5.14
N LYS A 136 -34.30 -10.10 -5.47
CA LYS A 136 -34.73 -10.73 -6.73
C LYS A 136 -36.25 -10.86 -6.83
N SER A 137 -36.95 -11.06 -5.70
CA SER A 137 -38.41 -11.06 -5.68
C SER A 137 -39.00 -9.67 -5.99
N LYS A 138 -38.33 -8.59 -5.57
CA LYS A 138 -38.77 -7.20 -5.84
C LYS A 138 -38.40 -6.74 -7.26
N PHE A 139 -37.26 -7.21 -7.78
CA PHE A 139 -36.70 -6.79 -9.06
C PHE A 139 -36.31 -7.99 -9.95
N PRO A 140 -37.27 -8.86 -10.34
CA PRO A 140 -36.97 -10.14 -10.97
C PRO A 140 -36.37 -10.04 -12.38
N HIS A 141 -36.58 -8.93 -13.08
CA HIS A 141 -36.15 -8.71 -14.46
C HIS A 141 -35.11 -7.59 -14.62
N ALA A 142 -34.59 -7.06 -13.52
CA ALA A 142 -33.59 -6.01 -13.58
C ALA A 142 -32.28 -6.54 -14.18
N SER A 143 -31.75 -5.84 -15.16
CA SER A 143 -30.37 -5.98 -15.65
C SER A 143 -29.36 -5.61 -14.57
N THR A 144 -28.08 -5.97 -14.76
CA THR A 144 -27.01 -5.64 -13.82
C THR A 144 -26.91 -4.14 -13.55
N ASP A 145 -26.98 -3.31 -14.59
CA ASP A 145 -26.87 -1.86 -14.44
C ASP A 145 -28.09 -1.27 -13.71
N GLU A 146 -29.30 -1.81 -13.95
CA GLU A 146 -30.51 -1.44 -13.20
C GLU A 146 -30.40 -1.85 -11.73
N LYS A 147 -29.88 -3.05 -11.42
CA LYS A 147 -29.64 -3.50 -10.05
C LYS A 147 -28.65 -2.58 -9.34
N ILE A 148 -27.56 -2.19 -9.99
CA ILE A 148 -26.58 -1.22 -9.47
C ILE A 148 -27.28 0.11 -9.18
N SER A 149 -28.06 0.64 -10.11
CA SER A 149 -28.80 1.89 -9.94
C SER A 149 -29.76 1.84 -8.74
N ILE A 150 -30.52 0.75 -8.61
CA ILE A 150 -31.43 0.52 -7.47
C ILE A 150 -30.65 0.48 -6.15
N ILE A 151 -29.54 -0.26 -6.09
CA ILE A 151 -28.71 -0.35 -4.87
C ILE A 151 -28.12 1.01 -4.51
N ASN A 152 -27.63 1.77 -5.47
CA ASN A 152 -27.08 3.12 -5.25
C ASN A 152 -28.16 4.06 -4.71
N GLN A 153 -29.37 4.00 -5.26
CA GLN A 153 -30.51 4.79 -4.79
C GLN A 153 -30.88 4.42 -3.35
N LEU A 154 -31.01 3.12 -3.04
CA LEU A 154 -31.29 2.65 -1.68
C LEU A 154 -30.19 3.05 -0.69
N ALA A 155 -28.92 2.98 -1.09
CA ALA A 155 -27.79 3.37 -0.26
C ALA A 155 -27.80 4.87 0.06
N LEU A 156 -28.23 5.71 -0.89
CA LEU A 156 -28.42 7.14 -0.69
C LEU A 156 -29.59 7.43 0.25
N GLU A 157 -30.76 6.84 -0.02
CA GLU A 157 -31.99 7.04 0.77
C GLU A 157 -31.84 6.60 2.23
N GLN A 158 -31.10 5.51 2.47
CA GLN A 158 -30.83 4.99 3.82
C GLN A 158 -29.60 5.62 4.50
N GLY A 159 -28.98 6.63 3.88
CA GLY A 159 -27.82 7.33 4.43
C GLY A 159 -26.59 6.43 4.60
N LYS A 160 -26.46 5.35 3.83
CA LYS A 160 -25.29 4.45 3.84
C LYS A 160 -24.09 5.05 3.12
N ASN A 161 -24.34 6.05 2.25
CA ASN A 161 -23.34 6.88 1.58
C ASN A 161 -22.28 6.07 0.80
N PHE A 162 -22.72 5.04 0.07
CA PHE A 162 -21.88 4.35 -0.91
C PHE A 162 -22.57 4.30 -2.27
N GLU A 163 -21.77 4.08 -3.31
CA GLU A 163 -22.25 3.81 -4.66
C GLU A 163 -21.36 2.75 -5.33
N ILE A 164 -21.89 2.08 -6.33
CA ILE A 164 -21.21 1.11 -7.18
C ILE A 164 -21.17 1.69 -8.59
N VAL A 165 -20.00 1.63 -9.22
CA VAL A 165 -19.74 2.18 -10.56
C VAL A 165 -18.96 1.13 -11.38
N ARG A 166 -19.32 0.97 -12.65
CA ARG A 166 -18.58 0.13 -13.62
C ARG A 166 -17.51 0.93 -14.34
N TRP A 167 -16.52 0.25 -14.92
CA TRP A 167 -15.35 0.91 -15.52
C TRP A 167 -15.73 1.97 -16.57
N ASN A 168 -16.63 1.62 -17.50
CA ASN A 168 -17.10 2.52 -18.55
C ASN A 168 -17.69 3.84 -18.01
N THR A 169 -18.48 3.73 -16.94
CA THR A 169 -19.17 4.85 -16.28
C THR A 169 -18.18 5.68 -15.48
N TRP A 170 -17.13 5.05 -14.95
CA TRP A 170 -16.04 5.74 -14.28
C TRP A 170 -15.23 6.59 -15.25
N VAL A 171 -14.67 5.99 -16.31
CA VAL A 171 -13.75 6.70 -17.22
C VAL A 171 -14.42 7.75 -18.10
N THR A 172 -15.75 7.72 -18.23
CA THR A 172 -16.51 8.75 -18.97
C THR A 172 -16.87 9.97 -18.12
N GLN A 173 -16.57 9.96 -16.81
CA GLN A 173 -16.81 11.13 -15.97
C GLN A 173 -15.96 12.32 -16.44
N ARG A 174 -16.61 13.48 -16.60
CA ARG A 174 -15.98 14.72 -17.07
C ARG A 174 -15.24 14.56 -18.40
N ASP A 175 -15.76 13.73 -19.31
CA ASP A 175 -15.13 13.43 -20.61
C ASP A 175 -13.69 12.92 -20.47
N PHE A 176 -13.38 12.22 -19.38
CA PHE A 176 -12.02 11.77 -19.12
C PHE A 176 -11.54 10.74 -20.14
N ASP A 177 -12.42 10.02 -20.83
CA ASP A 177 -12.09 9.13 -21.94
C ASP A 177 -11.37 9.87 -23.09
N LYS A 178 -11.70 11.14 -23.33
CA LYS A 178 -11.00 12.00 -24.29
C LYS A 178 -9.62 12.40 -23.76
N THR A 179 -9.57 12.83 -22.51
CA THR A 179 -8.30 13.18 -21.83
C THR A 179 -7.35 11.99 -21.81
N LEU A 180 -7.87 10.80 -21.52
CA LEU A 180 -7.15 9.53 -21.46
C LEU A 180 -6.44 9.25 -22.78
N LYS A 181 -7.14 9.40 -23.92
CA LYS A 181 -6.53 9.25 -25.25
C LYS A 181 -5.37 10.21 -25.48
N GLU A 182 -5.46 11.45 -25.00
CA GLU A 182 -4.38 12.43 -25.17
C GLU A 182 -3.19 12.20 -24.22
N ILE A 183 -3.39 11.60 -23.04
CA ILE A 183 -2.31 11.36 -22.07
C ILE A 183 -1.59 10.02 -22.26
N LEU A 184 -2.20 9.03 -22.91
CA LEU A 184 -1.59 7.72 -23.12
C LEU A 184 -0.18 7.78 -23.77
N PRO A 185 0.10 8.63 -24.78
CA PRO A 185 1.45 8.77 -25.36
C PRO A 185 2.53 9.16 -24.35
N TYR A 186 2.19 9.92 -23.30
CA TYR A 186 3.16 10.33 -22.28
C TYR A 186 3.73 9.16 -21.47
N TYR A 187 3.02 8.03 -21.40
CA TYR A 187 3.55 6.82 -20.76
C TYR A 187 4.66 6.14 -21.58
N ASP A 188 4.89 6.57 -22.82
CA ASP A 188 6.03 6.16 -23.64
C ASP A 188 7.12 7.25 -23.72
N GLU A 189 6.70 8.52 -23.74
CA GLU A 189 7.61 9.67 -23.92
C GLU A 189 8.29 10.12 -22.62
N VAL A 190 7.57 10.07 -21.49
CA VAL A 190 8.08 10.54 -20.20
C VAL A 190 8.79 9.41 -19.49
N ASN A 191 10.12 9.53 -19.34
CA ASN A 191 10.97 8.50 -18.75
C ASN A 191 10.46 7.99 -17.38
N GLY A 192 10.01 8.88 -16.49
CA GLY A 192 9.52 8.50 -15.16
C GLY A 192 8.28 7.60 -15.22
N LEU A 193 7.32 7.94 -16.08
CA LEU A 193 6.11 7.12 -16.30
C LEU A 193 6.46 5.80 -17.00
N ARG A 194 7.26 5.86 -18.08
CA ARG A 194 7.65 4.67 -18.85
C ARG A 194 8.37 3.63 -18.00
N VAL A 195 9.38 4.05 -17.24
CA VAL A 195 10.18 3.15 -16.40
C VAL A 195 9.33 2.50 -15.31
N ALA A 196 8.39 3.23 -14.71
CA ALA A 196 7.47 2.67 -13.72
C ALA A 196 6.59 1.56 -14.30
N ILE A 197 6.07 1.77 -15.52
CA ILE A 197 5.33 0.75 -16.27
C ILE A 197 6.22 -0.45 -16.57
N ASP A 198 7.38 -0.24 -17.20
CA ASP A 198 8.29 -1.30 -17.64
C ASP A 198 8.74 -2.23 -16.50
N ASN A 199 9.06 -1.64 -15.34
CA ASN A 199 9.44 -2.41 -14.15
C ASN A 199 8.27 -3.28 -13.66
N SER A 200 7.06 -2.73 -13.62
CA SER A 200 5.88 -3.45 -13.15
C SER A 200 5.45 -4.55 -14.12
N VAL A 201 5.54 -4.30 -15.43
CA VAL A 201 5.34 -5.31 -16.47
C VAL A 201 6.34 -6.44 -16.32
N THR A 202 7.62 -6.12 -16.13
CA THR A 202 8.68 -7.10 -15.95
C THR A 202 8.38 -8.02 -14.75
N ASP A 203 7.99 -7.46 -13.61
CA ASP A 203 7.66 -8.24 -12.42
C ASP A 203 6.33 -9.00 -12.52
N PHE A 204 5.37 -8.48 -13.29
CA PHE A 204 4.15 -9.21 -13.61
C PHE A 204 4.45 -10.44 -14.46
N VAL A 205 5.21 -10.28 -15.56
CA VAL A 205 5.59 -11.36 -16.48
C VAL A 205 6.37 -12.44 -15.75
N LYS A 206 7.34 -12.07 -14.89
CA LYS A 206 8.09 -13.05 -14.08
C LYS A 206 7.21 -13.95 -13.21
N ARG A 207 6.06 -13.43 -12.73
CA ARG A 207 5.15 -14.17 -11.84
C ARG A 207 4.13 -15.04 -12.58
N HIS A 208 3.79 -14.67 -13.81
CA HIS A 208 2.66 -15.29 -14.52
C HIS A 208 3.08 -16.12 -15.72
N ALA A 209 4.15 -15.74 -16.43
CA ALA A 209 4.60 -16.48 -17.60
C ALA A 209 5.14 -17.85 -17.18
N LYS A 210 4.37 -18.90 -17.46
CA LYS A 210 4.84 -20.29 -17.36
C LYS A 210 5.80 -20.60 -18.51
N GLN A 211 6.55 -21.71 -18.40
CA GLN A 211 7.57 -22.10 -19.39
C GLN A 211 7.03 -22.20 -20.83
N ASP A 212 5.75 -22.55 -21.00
CA ASP A 212 5.12 -22.77 -22.32
C ASP A 212 4.25 -21.59 -22.81
N GLU A 213 4.18 -20.48 -22.06
CA GLU A 213 3.35 -19.33 -22.42
C GLU A 213 4.15 -18.25 -23.15
N ASP A 214 3.54 -17.60 -24.14
CA ASP A 214 4.19 -16.50 -24.87
C ASP A 214 4.36 -15.27 -23.95
N ARG A 215 5.60 -15.05 -23.48
CA ARG A 215 5.98 -13.88 -22.67
C ARG A 215 5.60 -12.55 -23.32
N GLY A 216 5.61 -12.47 -24.65
CA GLY A 216 5.22 -11.28 -25.39
C GLY A 216 3.76 -10.90 -25.16
N VAL A 217 2.87 -11.90 -25.07
CA VAL A 217 1.44 -11.67 -24.75
C VAL A 217 1.32 -11.05 -23.37
N TRP A 218 1.98 -11.61 -22.36
CA TRP A 218 1.94 -11.07 -21.00
C TRP A 218 2.49 -9.65 -20.87
N ILE A 219 3.52 -9.31 -21.66
CA ILE A 219 4.07 -7.95 -21.73
C ILE A 219 3.01 -6.99 -22.26
N GLU A 220 2.39 -7.30 -23.41
CA GLU A 220 1.39 -6.43 -24.04
C GLU A 220 0.14 -6.27 -23.18
N ARG A 221 -0.38 -7.37 -22.62
CA ARG A 221 -1.53 -7.35 -21.70
C ARG A 221 -1.25 -6.43 -20.51
N SER A 222 -0.13 -6.65 -19.81
CA SER A 222 0.21 -5.89 -18.61
C SER A 222 0.50 -4.43 -18.91
N ARG A 223 1.21 -4.13 -20.02
CA ARG A 223 1.53 -2.76 -20.42
C ARG A 223 0.27 -1.98 -20.77
N GLY A 224 -0.60 -2.54 -21.60
CA GLY A 224 -1.86 -1.91 -21.98
C GLY A 224 -2.76 -1.64 -20.77
N TYR A 225 -2.93 -2.65 -19.92
CA TYR A 225 -3.71 -2.55 -18.69
C TYR A 225 -3.19 -1.42 -17.78
N LEU A 226 -1.90 -1.42 -17.45
CA LEU A 226 -1.33 -0.44 -16.53
C LEU A 226 -1.33 0.99 -17.09
N LYS A 227 -1.13 1.17 -18.41
CA LYS A 227 -1.21 2.50 -19.04
C LYS A 227 -2.61 3.09 -19.00
N GLU A 228 -3.63 2.27 -19.17
CA GLU A 228 -5.03 2.72 -19.09
C GLU A 228 -5.48 2.91 -17.62
N GLU A 229 -5.12 1.98 -16.74
CA GLU A 229 -5.57 1.98 -15.35
C GLU A 229 -4.96 3.12 -14.54
N SER A 230 -3.65 3.35 -14.67
CA SER A 230 -2.93 4.32 -13.82
C SER A 230 -3.52 5.74 -13.85
N PRO A 231 -3.73 6.38 -15.01
CA PRO A 231 -4.36 7.70 -15.04
C PRO A 231 -5.85 7.66 -14.70
N SER A 232 -6.55 6.59 -15.06
CA SER A 232 -7.97 6.41 -14.75
C SER A 232 -8.23 6.29 -13.26
N ILE A 233 -7.29 5.74 -12.49
CA ILE A 233 -7.40 5.64 -11.04
C ILE A 233 -6.82 6.88 -10.37
N MET A 234 -5.62 7.31 -10.71
CA MET A 234 -4.95 8.36 -9.94
C MET A 234 -5.38 9.77 -10.36
N LEU A 235 -5.27 10.09 -11.65
CA LEU A 235 -5.58 11.44 -12.13
C LEU A 235 -7.09 11.72 -12.08
N LEU A 236 -7.91 10.83 -12.63
CA LEU A 236 -9.36 11.03 -12.63
C LEU A 236 -9.94 11.07 -11.21
N ALA A 237 -9.54 10.17 -10.31
CA ALA A 237 -10.02 10.23 -8.93
C ALA A 237 -9.60 11.54 -8.23
N ALA A 238 -8.38 12.03 -8.50
CA ALA A 238 -7.95 13.33 -7.96
C ALA A 238 -8.78 14.49 -8.53
N GLN A 239 -9.08 14.49 -9.83
CA GLN A 239 -9.95 15.49 -10.46
C GLN A 239 -11.36 15.48 -9.85
N LEU A 240 -11.90 14.29 -9.54
CA LEU A 240 -13.20 14.11 -8.89
C LEU A 240 -13.18 14.38 -7.37
N GLY A 241 -12.01 14.69 -6.82
CA GLY A 241 -11.80 15.07 -5.42
C GLY A 241 -11.77 13.90 -4.44
N TYR A 242 -11.39 12.70 -4.89
CA TYR A 242 -11.20 11.55 -4.00
C TYR A 242 -9.95 11.74 -3.14
N ASN A 243 -10.11 11.45 -1.85
CA ASN A 243 -9.06 11.57 -0.85
C ASN A 243 -8.25 10.30 -0.71
N PHE A 244 -8.91 9.15 -0.85
CA PHE A 244 -8.30 7.84 -0.70
C PHE A 244 -8.64 6.91 -1.86
N VAL A 245 -7.67 6.08 -2.22
CA VAL A 245 -7.86 4.89 -3.06
C VAL A 245 -7.58 3.67 -2.18
N ILE A 246 -8.55 2.76 -2.10
CA ILE A 246 -8.54 1.60 -1.21
C ILE A 246 -8.45 0.33 -2.05
N TYR A 247 -7.48 -0.52 -1.75
CA TYR A 247 -7.33 -1.80 -2.44
C TYR A 247 -6.69 -2.86 -1.52
N PRO A 248 -7.10 -4.13 -1.60
CA PRO A 248 -6.40 -5.24 -0.94
C PRO A 248 -5.09 -5.59 -1.68
N GLY A 249 -4.13 -4.66 -1.63
CA GLY A 249 -2.81 -4.80 -2.23
C GLY A 249 -1.99 -3.52 -2.07
N ALA A 250 -0.67 -3.65 -2.17
CA ALA A 250 0.21 -2.49 -2.16
C ALA A 250 0.02 -1.64 -3.43
N ILE A 251 0.27 -0.34 -3.31
CA ILE A 251 0.28 0.56 -4.46
C ILE A 251 1.33 0.10 -5.47
N LEU A 252 0.98 0.15 -6.76
CA LEU A 252 1.91 -0.18 -7.83
C LEU A 252 2.75 1.04 -8.20
N PRO A 253 4.03 0.87 -8.59
CA PRO A 253 4.89 1.98 -9.01
C PRO A 253 4.29 2.90 -10.10
N PRO A 254 3.55 2.41 -11.11
CA PRO A 254 2.89 3.25 -12.10
C PRO A 254 1.90 4.22 -11.48
N PHE A 255 1.16 3.80 -10.45
CA PHE A 255 0.22 4.67 -9.77
C PHE A 255 0.92 5.77 -8.99
N GLU A 256 2.03 5.45 -8.31
CA GLU A 256 2.86 6.46 -7.65
C GLU A 256 3.39 7.47 -8.67
N ALA A 257 3.97 6.99 -9.78
CA ALA A 257 4.51 7.84 -10.83
C ALA A 257 3.44 8.71 -11.50
N THR A 258 2.24 8.18 -11.77
CA THR A 258 1.11 8.94 -12.29
C THR A 258 0.67 10.03 -11.34
N ARG A 259 0.58 9.72 -10.03
CA ARG A 259 0.22 10.70 -9.01
C ARG A 259 1.25 11.82 -8.93
N GLU A 260 2.54 11.48 -8.90
CA GLU A 260 3.64 12.44 -8.83
C GLU A 260 3.74 13.33 -10.07
N TYR A 261 3.45 12.78 -11.27
CA TYR A 261 3.55 13.54 -12.51
C TYR A 261 2.33 14.45 -12.76
N PHE A 262 1.11 13.95 -12.51
CA PHE A 262 -0.11 14.67 -12.91
C PHE A 262 -0.80 15.44 -11.77
N ILE A 263 -0.43 15.27 -10.50
CA ILE A 263 -1.11 15.93 -9.37
C ILE A 263 -0.10 16.79 -8.62
N VAL A 264 -0.15 18.09 -8.87
CA VAL A 264 0.89 19.05 -8.50
C VAL A 264 0.33 20.20 -7.67
N ASP A 265 1.21 20.87 -6.93
CA ASP A 265 0.86 22.09 -6.21
C ASP A 265 0.50 23.23 -7.16
N ASN A 266 -0.34 24.16 -6.70
CA ASN A 266 -0.63 25.39 -7.44
C ASN A 266 0.63 26.27 -7.57
N HIS A 267 0.88 26.76 -8.78
CA HIS A 267 1.82 27.86 -9.01
C HIS A 267 1.09 29.18 -8.89
N VAL A 268 1.20 29.82 -7.72
CA VAL A 268 0.63 31.15 -7.48
C VAL A 268 1.78 32.11 -7.23
N ALA A 269 1.78 33.24 -7.96
CA ALA A 269 2.68 34.34 -7.67
C ALA A 269 2.51 34.76 -6.20
N ARG A 270 3.60 34.82 -5.45
CA ARG A 270 3.56 35.08 -4.01
C ARG A 270 4.65 36.04 -3.60
N ILE A 271 4.37 36.84 -2.58
CA ILE A 271 5.39 37.67 -1.94
C ILE A 271 6.04 36.87 -0.83
N GLU A 272 7.33 36.56 -0.97
CA GLU A 272 8.11 35.87 0.06
C GLU A 272 9.29 36.76 0.46
N ARG A 273 9.34 37.13 1.75
CA ARG A 273 10.39 38.02 2.31
C ARG A 273 10.54 39.33 1.52
N GLY A 274 9.41 39.92 1.11
CA GLY A 274 9.37 41.18 0.36
C GLY A 274 9.74 41.06 -1.13
N LYS A 275 9.99 39.85 -1.65
CA LYS A 275 10.25 39.61 -3.07
C LYS A 275 9.02 39.04 -3.73
N ASN A 276 8.67 39.55 -4.91
CA ASN A 276 7.70 38.90 -5.78
C ASN A 276 8.33 37.65 -6.39
N ILE A 277 7.81 36.48 -6.03
CA ILE A 277 8.18 35.20 -6.64
C ILE A 277 7.12 34.87 -7.68
N GLU A 278 7.52 34.96 -8.94
CA GLU A 278 6.76 34.40 -10.06
C GLU A 278 7.26 32.97 -10.29
N ASP A 279 6.36 32.01 -10.19
CA ASP A 279 6.64 30.59 -10.41
C ASP A 279 5.95 30.17 -11.71
N PRO A 280 6.63 30.26 -12.86
CA PRO A 280 6.03 29.90 -14.14
C PRO A 280 5.74 28.40 -14.16
N CYS A 281 4.49 28.03 -14.41
CA CYS A 281 4.10 26.62 -14.51
C CYS A 281 4.79 25.97 -15.71
N THR A 282 5.73 25.07 -15.44
CA THR A 282 6.40 24.23 -16.46
C THR A 282 5.78 22.84 -16.57
N HIS A 283 4.71 22.58 -15.83
CA HIS A 283 4.04 21.29 -15.85
C HIS A 283 3.27 21.06 -17.15
N ASN A 284 2.97 19.79 -17.41
CA ASN A 284 2.18 19.41 -18.54
C ASN A 284 0.75 20.01 -18.45
N LYS A 285 0.13 20.32 -19.59
CA LYS A 285 -1.24 20.88 -19.65
C LYS A 285 -2.31 20.01 -18.97
N PHE A 286 -2.05 18.71 -18.82
CA PHE A 286 -2.96 17.76 -18.16
C PHE A 286 -2.76 17.65 -16.65
N CYS A 287 -1.76 18.33 -16.08
CA CYS A 287 -1.53 18.31 -14.64
C CYS A 287 -2.66 19.03 -13.88
N LEU A 288 -3.23 18.33 -12.91
CA LEU A 288 -4.16 18.88 -11.94
C LEU A 288 -3.37 19.70 -10.92
N HIS A 289 -3.54 21.02 -10.99
CA HIS A 289 -3.01 21.94 -10.00
C HIS A 289 -4.00 22.06 -8.84
N THR A 290 -3.51 21.83 -7.61
CA THR A 290 -4.32 21.92 -6.40
C THR A 290 -3.54 22.50 -5.23
N ALA A 291 -4.25 23.10 -4.27
CA ALA A 291 -3.62 23.68 -3.09
C ALA A 291 -3.08 22.62 -2.10
N ASN A 292 -3.57 21.38 -2.15
CA ASN A 292 -3.21 20.32 -1.22
C ASN A 292 -3.16 18.94 -1.92
N PRO A 293 -2.18 18.68 -2.81
CA PRO A 293 -2.07 17.40 -3.51
C PRO A 293 -1.85 16.22 -2.55
N SER A 294 -1.30 16.47 -1.36
CA SER A 294 -1.16 15.47 -0.28
C SER A 294 -2.50 14.98 0.30
N ARG A 295 -3.64 15.63 -0.02
CA ARG A 295 -4.98 15.24 0.42
C ARG A 295 -5.81 14.55 -0.67
N LEU A 296 -5.19 14.21 -1.79
CA LEU A 296 -5.84 13.51 -2.89
C LEU A 296 -5.20 12.13 -3.11
N VAL A 297 -6.06 11.16 -3.42
CA VAL A 297 -5.71 9.80 -3.88
C VAL A 297 -4.63 9.10 -3.04
N ASN A 298 -4.69 9.24 -1.71
CA ASN A 298 -3.80 8.52 -0.82
C ASN A 298 -4.17 7.04 -0.79
N TRP A 299 -3.18 6.17 -0.93
CA TRP A 299 -3.42 4.73 -0.99
C TRP A 299 -3.61 4.12 0.40
N LEU A 300 -4.68 3.35 0.57
CA LEU A 300 -4.96 2.57 1.77
C LEU A 300 -5.04 1.08 1.41
N GLU A 301 -4.27 0.26 2.12
CA GLU A 301 -4.35 -1.19 2.03
C GLU A 301 -5.49 -1.71 2.92
N VAL A 302 -6.16 -2.77 2.44
CA VAL A 302 -7.13 -3.49 3.26
C VAL A 302 -6.44 -4.56 4.10
N ASN A 303 -6.66 -4.53 5.41
CA ASN A 303 -6.27 -5.59 6.35
C ASN A 303 -7.53 -6.26 6.92
N PHE A 304 -7.50 -7.57 7.06
CA PHE A 304 -8.64 -8.38 7.51
C PHE A 304 -8.37 -9.05 8.84
N THR A 305 -9.42 -9.21 9.63
CA THR A 305 -9.38 -9.99 10.88
C THR A 305 -10.43 -11.09 10.86
N ARG A 306 -10.00 -12.31 11.18
CA ARG A 306 -10.82 -13.49 11.43
C ARG A 306 -11.11 -13.63 12.92
N SER A 307 -12.28 -14.15 13.24
CA SER A 307 -12.57 -14.64 14.60
C SER A 307 -13.56 -15.81 14.54
N HIS A 308 -13.56 -16.64 15.58
CA HIS A 308 -14.66 -17.56 15.79
C HIS A 308 -15.88 -16.78 16.25
N LYS A 309 -17.08 -17.23 15.87
CA LYS A 309 -18.28 -16.80 16.58
C LYS A 309 -18.10 -17.24 18.05
N PRO A 310 -18.35 -16.38 19.04
CA PRO A 310 -18.40 -16.85 20.41
C PRO A 310 -19.40 -18.01 20.44
N ALA A 311 -18.96 -19.17 20.93
CA ALA A 311 -19.86 -20.27 21.20
C ALA A 311 -20.98 -19.67 22.04
N LYS A 312 -22.22 -19.72 21.56
CA LYS A 312 -23.37 -19.35 22.38
C LYS A 312 -23.25 -20.21 23.62
N THR A 313 -22.89 -19.61 24.75
CA THR A 313 -23.03 -20.25 26.04
C THR A 313 -24.52 -20.55 26.14
N GLU A 314 -24.89 -21.81 25.93
CA GLU A 314 -26.19 -22.28 26.34
C GLU A 314 -26.27 -21.94 27.83
N GLU A 315 -27.16 -21.02 28.18
CA GLU A 315 -27.56 -20.80 29.56
C GLU A 315 -28.20 -22.10 30.04
N VAL A 316 -27.35 -22.98 30.57
CA VAL A 316 -27.79 -24.07 31.42
C VAL A 316 -28.26 -23.39 32.69
N THR A 317 -29.57 -23.20 32.77
CA THR A 317 -30.30 -22.95 34.01
C THR A 317 -29.85 -23.96 35.06
N LYS A 318 -28.98 -23.54 35.98
CA LYS A 318 -28.73 -24.27 37.22
C LYS A 318 -29.11 -23.40 38.39
N GLN A 319 -30.29 -23.72 38.92
CA GLN A 319 -30.68 -23.42 40.28
C GLN A 319 -29.59 -23.85 41.27
N GLY A 320 -29.46 -23.05 42.31
CA GLY A 320 -28.23 -22.86 43.06
C GLY A 320 -27.79 -24.00 43.98
N THR A 321 -26.56 -23.84 44.48
CA THR A 321 -26.20 -24.20 45.86
C THR A 321 -24.94 -23.43 46.28
N THR A 322 -24.79 -23.35 47.58
CA THR A 322 -24.11 -22.36 48.42
C THR A 322 -22.58 -22.50 48.46
N LYS A 323 -21.90 -21.35 48.61
CA LYS A 323 -20.60 -21.06 49.27
C LYS A 323 -19.56 -22.19 49.40
N GLN A 324 -18.35 -21.93 48.88
CA GLN A 324 -17.16 -21.88 49.74
C GLN A 324 -16.00 -21.11 49.10
N GLU A 325 -15.29 -20.42 49.98
CA GLU A 325 -14.25 -19.41 49.84
C GLU A 325 -12.89 -20.08 50.05
N VAL A 326 -11.95 -19.97 49.10
CA VAL A 326 -10.50 -20.21 49.34
C VAL A 326 -9.67 -19.28 48.44
N GLU A 327 -8.68 -18.66 49.08
CA GLU A 327 -7.76 -17.62 48.62
C GLU A 327 -6.72 -18.07 47.56
N ALA A 328 -6.36 -17.11 46.68
CA ALA A 328 -5.02 -16.68 46.16
C ALA A 328 -3.88 -17.72 45.92
N PRO A 329 -2.97 -17.53 44.92
CA PRO A 329 -2.33 -16.24 44.62
C PRO A 329 -2.03 -15.87 43.15
N LYS A 330 -1.76 -14.56 43.00
CA LYS A 330 -1.28 -13.83 41.83
C LYS A 330 0.19 -14.19 41.52
N GLN A 331 0.53 -14.29 40.23
CA GLN A 331 1.90 -14.12 39.75
C GLN A 331 1.92 -13.11 38.60
N GLU A 332 2.58 -11.98 38.87
CA GLU A 332 3.12 -11.04 37.90
C GLU A 332 4.42 -11.60 37.33
N THR A 333 4.60 -11.56 36.02
CA THR A 333 5.92 -11.68 35.38
C THR A 333 6.11 -10.58 34.37
N THR A 334 6.86 -9.57 34.78
CA THR A 334 7.56 -8.57 33.97
C THR A 334 8.61 -9.26 33.11
N LYS A 335 8.59 -9.04 31.78
CA LYS A 335 9.69 -9.42 30.88
C LYS A 335 10.48 -8.18 30.48
N GLU A 336 11.71 -8.11 30.99
CA GLU A 336 12.75 -7.18 30.57
C GLU A 336 13.18 -7.46 29.12
N ARG A 337 13.33 -6.39 28.32
CA ARG A 337 13.89 -6.46 26.96
C ARG A 337 15.39 -6.14 27.03
N GLY A 338 16.21 -7.06 26.52
CA GLY A 338 17.67 -6.90 26.42
C GLY A 338 18.08 -5.79 25.45
N VAL A 339 19.05 -4.99 25.89
CA VAL A 339 19.77 -3.99 25.10
C VAL A 339 21.01 -4.67 24.50
N ILE A 340 21.12 -4.68 23.16
CA ILE A 340 22.32 -5.16 22.46
C ILE A 340 23.38 -4.07 22.53
N THR A 341 24.53 -4.36 23.15
CA THR A 341 25.73 -3.52 23.11
C THR A 341 26.80 -4.24 22.28
N PHE A 342 27.27 -3.60 21.22
CA PHE A 342 28.06 -4.25 20.16
C PHE A 342 29.58 -4.23 20.41
N PHE A 343 30.05 -3.56 21.47
CA PHE A 343 31.46 -3.57 21.86
C PHE A 343 31.59 -3.69 23.39
N SER A 344 31.81 -4.91 23.86
CA SER A 344 32.39 -5.17 25.18
C SER A 344 33.33 -6.37 25.08
N PRO A 345 34.58 -6.26 25.54
CA PRO A 345 35.56 -7.33 25.42
C PRO A 345 35.31 -8.38 26.50
N SER A 346 34.83 -9.56 26.12
CA SER A 346 34.70 -10.69 27.06
C SER A 346 36.03 -11.39 27.22
N LYS A 347 36.54 -11.41 28.46
CA LYS A 347 37.68 -12.20 28.89
C LYS A 347 37.36 -13.69 28.81
N THR A 348 38.27 -14.41 28.16
CA THR A 348 38.31 -15.86 28.04
C THR A 348 38.56 -16.54 29.38
N VAL A 349 37.80 -17.57 29.72
CA VAL A 349 38.20 -18.62 30.66
C VAL A 349 38.01 -19.98 29.99
N ILE A 350 39.02 -20.82 30.16
CA ILE A 350 39.39 -22.02 29.41
C ILE A 350 39.06 -23.27 30.26
N VAL A 351 38.33 -24.24 29.67
CA VAL A 351 38.48 -25.73 29.76
C VAL A 351 37.97 -26.44 31.06
N PRO A 352 37.65 -27.77 31.09
CA PRO A 352 37.79 -28.85 30.08
C PRO A 352 36.60 -29.78 29.74
N SER A 353 36.80 -30.38 28.56
CA SER A 353 36.30 -31.62 27.94
C SER A 353 36.07 -32.86 28.82
N ARG A 354 35.05 -33.67 28.47
CA ARG A 354 35.20 -35.14 28.47
C ARG A 354 34.20 -35.90 27.55
N LYS A 355 34.79 -36.52 26.52
CA LYS A 355 34.56 -37.85 25.91
C LYS A 355 33.29 -38.18 25.11
N VAL A 356 33.56 -38.47 23.83
CA VAL A 356 32.80 -39.22 22.81
C VAL A 356 33.04 -40.75 22.99
N PRO A 357 32.07 -41.62 22.63
CA PRO A 357 32.15 -42.45 21.41
C PRO A 357 30.80 -42.47 20.66
N GLU A 358 30.67 -42.09 19.38
CA GLU A 358 31.00 -42.80 18.12
C GLU A 358 30.22 -44.12 17.90
N ASN A 359 29.06 -44.04 17.23
CA ASN A 359 28.77 -44.85 16.01
C ASN A 359 27.43 -44.48 15.32
N GLN A 360 27.58 -43.95 14.10
CA GLN A 360 26.81 -44.11 12.86
C GLN A 360 25.32 -44.55 12.89
N LYS A 361 24.42 -43.65 12.45
CA LYS A 361 23.74 -43.75 11.13
C LYS A 361 22.91 -42.49 10.87
N THR A 362 23.23 -41.81 9.79
CA THR A 362 22.54 -40.65 9.22
C THR A 362 21.19 -41.06 8.62
N GLU A 363 20.09 -40.68 9.28
CA GLU A 363 18.82 -40.34 8.65
C GLU A 363 18.57 -38.86 8.95
N ILE A 364 18.77 -38.00 7.95
CA ILE A 364 18.44 -36.58 8.04
C ILE A 364 16.94 -36.44 7.78
N ILE A 365 16.20 -36.28 8.86
CA ILE A 365 14.90 -35.61 8.89
C ILE A 365 15.20 -34.13 8.64
N SER A 366 14.78 -33.60 7.49
CA SER A 366 14.83 -32.16 7.21
C SER A 366 13.73 -31.47 8.02
N VAL A 367 14.11 -30.89 9.16
CA VAL A 367 13.31 -29.91 9.89
C VAL A 367 13.55 -28.56 9.23
N GLU A 368 12.48 -27.96 8.72
CA GLU A 368 12.42 -26.58 8.25
C GLU A 368 12.66 -25.64 9.44
N ASP A 369 13.68 -24.79 9.35
CA ASP A 369 13.92 -23.72 10.31
C ASP A 369 14.21 -22.40 9.59
N ASP A 370 13.33 -21.44 9.88
CA ASP A 370 13.54 -19.99 9.98
C ASP A 370 14.34 -19.22 8.91
N GLY A 371 13.58 -18.61 7.99
CA GLY A 371 13.16 -17.22 8.20
C GLY A 371 14.23 -16.12 8.32
N VAL A 372 14.32 -15.33 7.23
CA VAL A 372 14.77 -13.92 7.15
C VAL A 372 16.28 -13.69 7.04
N VAL A 373 16.72 -13.27 5.84
CA VAL A 373 17.25 -11.91 5.50
C VAL A 373 17.70 -11.97 4.03
N LEU A 374 16.94 -11.38 3.12
CA LEU A 374 17.49 -10.81 1.87
C LEU A 374 16.80 -9.47 1.57
N GLN A 375 17.44 -8.43 2.10
CA GLN A 375 17.70 -7.12 1.49
C GLN A 375 16.57 -6.45 0.70
N PHE A 376 15.80 -5.59 1.37
CA PHE A 376 15.35 -4.36 0.74
C PHE A 376 16.56 -3.44 0.60
N VAL A 377 17.04 -3.23 -0.62
CA VAL A 377 18.00 -2.16 -0.92
C VAL A 377 17.27 -0.83 -0.69
N PRO A 378 17.68 0.01 0.29
CA PRO A 378 17.01 1.27 0.55
C PRO A 378 17.16 2.21 -0.66
N LYS A 379 16.12 3.00 -0.98
CA LYS A 379 16.19 4.05 -2.03
C LYS A 379 17.40 4.96 -1.76
N LYS A 380 18.12 5.38 -2.81
CA LYS A 380 19.41 6.08 -2.73
C LYS A 380 19.42 7.30 -1.78
N GLU A 381 18.36 8.10 -1.80
CA GLU A 381 18.15 9.26 -0.92
C GLU A 381 17.97 8.87 0.55
N SER A 382 17.40 7.70 0.82
CA SER A 382 17.21 7.15 2.17
C SER A 382 18.55 6.78 2.83
N ILE A 383 19.54 6.36 2.02
CA ILE A 383 20.88 5.99 2.52
C ILE A 383 21.64 7.25 2.94
N ILE A 384 21.70 8.29 2.09
CA ILE A 384 22.36 9.56 2.43
C ILE A 384 21.72 10.20 3.67
N SER A 385 20.38 10.24 3.71
CA SER A 385 19.65 10.75 4.88
C SER A 385 19.99 9.96 6.16
N SER A 386 20.11 8.64 6.06
CA SER A 386 20.49 7.79 7.19
C SER A 386 21.93 8.01 7.66
N ILE A 387 22.87 8.25 6.73
CA ILE A 387 24.26 8.60 7.04
C ILE A 387 24.31 9.93 7.80
N VAL A 388 23.71 10.97 7.23
CA VAL A 388 23.72 12.34 7.80
C VAL A 388 23.01 12.40 9.15
N GLN A 389 21.87 11.71 9.29
CA GLN A 389 21.16 11.61 10.57
C GLN A 389 21.96 10.82 11.61
N GLY A 390 22.62 9.72 11.21
CA GLY A 390 23.44 8.93 12.12
C GLY A 390 24.61 9.73 12.68
N ILE A 391 25.31 10.46 11.81
CA ILE A 391 26.41 11.36 12.20
C ILE A 391 25.90 12.47 13.13
N SER A 392 24.82 13.15 12.73
CA SER A 392 24.22 14.22 13.54
C SER A 392 23.80 13.73 14.93
N HIS A 393 23.18 12.55 15.02
CA HIS A 393 22.79 11.97 16.31
C HIS A 393 24.01 11.62 17.18
N ALA A 394 25.07 11.07 16.60
CA ALA A 394 26.29 10.76 17.35
C ALA A 394 26.98 12.03 17.89
N LEU A 395 26.99 13.11 17.11
CA LEU A 395 27.54 14.40 17.52
C LEU A 395 26.68 15.08 18.60
N GLU A 396 25.36 15.00 18.49
CA GLU A 396 24.42 15.51 19.50
C GLU A 396 24.47 14.75 20.83
N ASN A 397 24.82 13.46 20.79
CA ASN A 397 24.82 12.57 21.96
C ASN A 397 26.18 12.52 22.69
N GLN A 398 27.08 13.47 22.45
CA GLN A 398 28.29 13.64 23.26
C GLN A 398 27.94 13.98 24.74
N PRO A 399 28.78 13.57 25.70
CA PRO A 399 28.35 13.30 27.09
C PRO A 399 27.96 14.51 27.97
N SER A 400 27.73 15.69 27.42
CA SER A 400 27.43 16.90 28.20
C SER A 400 25.95 17.13 28.52
N SER A 401 25.01 16.29 28.06
CA SER A 401 23.57 16.52 28.29
C SER A 401 22.75 15.22 28.43
N GLN A 402 22.80 14.60 29.61
CA GLN A 402 21.91 13.48 29.97
C GLN A 402 20.85 13.89 31.01
N LYS A 403 19.79 14.57 30.57
CA LYS A 403 18.50 14.56 31.29
C LYS A 403 17.36 14.82 30.30
N GLY A 404 16.75 13.73 29.80
CA GLY A 404 15.49 13.79 29.04
C GLY A 404 15.48 13.19 27.63
N ARG A 405 16.08 12.03 27.37
CA ARG A 405 16.10 11.45 26.00
C ARG A 405 15.92 9.92 25.90
N LEU A 406 14.93 9.35 26.59
CA LEU A 406 14.48 7.98 26.31
C LEU A 406 13.42 7.90 25.21
N GLU A 407 12.69 8.99 24.94
CA GLU A 407 11.60 9.00 23.94
C GLU A 407 12.07 9.19 22.48
N LYS A 408 13.20 9.86 22.22
CA LYS A 408 13.71 10.09 20.84
C LYS A 408 14.31 8.84 20.18
N ARG A 409 14.66 7.80 20.96
CA ARG A 409 15.31 6.58 20.43
C ARG A 409 14.36 5.66 19.66
N LEU A 410 13.04 5.87 19.78
CA LEU A 410 12.01 5.01 19.19
C LEU A 410 11.70 5.30 17.71
N GLN A 411 12.31 6.33 17.09
CA GLN A 411 11.95 6.76 15.73
C GLN A 411 13.07 6.64 14.67
N THR A 412 14.30 6.26 15.04
CA THR A 412 15.42 6.16 14.10
C THR A 412 15.38 4.88 13.27
N THR A 413 15.84 4.93 12.02
CA THR A 413 15.92 3.73 11.16
C THR A 413 17.10 2.84 11.59
N PRO A 414 17.07 1.53 11.33
CA PRO A 414 18.22 0.66 11.61
C PRO A 414 19.52 1.15 10.95
N LEU A 415 19.44 1.72 9.74
CA LEU A 415 20.60 2.25 9.03
C LEU A 415 21.15 3.52 9.71
N THR A 416 20.27 4.41 10.18
CA THR A 416 20.65 5.57 11.01
C THR A 416 21.37 5.15 12.27
N GLN A 417 20.90 4.08 12.94
CA GLN A 417 21.53 3.55 14.17
C GLN A 417 22.92 2.95 13.89
N ILE A 418 23.10 2.29 12.74
CA ILE A 418 24.40 1.79 12.31
C ILE A 418 25.38 2.94 12.11
N PHE A 419 24.99 3.99 11.37
CA PHE A 419 25.87 5.15 11.15
C PHE A 419 26.12 5.98 12.42
N GLU A 420 25.15 6.05 13.34
CA GLU A 420 25.37 6.61 14.67
C GLU A 420 26.45 5.82 15.43
N GLY A 421 26.35 4.49 15.44
CA GLY A 421 27.33 3.61 16.08
C GLY A 421 28.73 3.69 15.46
N ILE A 422 28.82 3.75 14.13
CA ILE A 422 30.09 3.96 13.42
C ILE A 422 30.70 5.30 13.83
N THR A 423 29.90 6.36 13.82
CA THR A 423 30.38 7.71 14.17
C THR A 423 30.84 7.77 15.62
N GLN A 424 30.10 7.18 16.56
CA GLN A 424 30.51 7.07 17.96
C GLN A 424 31.82 6.28 18.10
N GLY A 425 31.99 5.19 17.35
CA GLY A 425 33.22 4.41 17.31
C GLY A 425 34.42 5.23 16.83
N VAL A 426 34.27 5.98 15.74
CA VAL A 426 35.32 6.88 15.20
C VAL A 426 35.67 7.97 16.20
N LEU A 427 34.68 8.61 16.81
CA LEU A 427 34.88 9.67 17.79
C LEU A 427 35.61 9.17 19.06
N ALA A 428 35.40 7.91 19.43
CA ALA A 428 36.01 7.26 20.60
C ALA A 428 37.45 6.76 20.35
N THR A 429 37.98 6.82 19.12
CA THR A 429 39.38 6.44 18.85
C THR A 429 40.37 7.47 19.38
N ASP A 430 41.65 7.08 19.53
CA ASP A 430 42.73 8.01 19.90
C ASP A 430 43.30 8.79 18.70
N LEU A 431 42.58 8.82 17.57
CA LEU A 431 42.99 9.57 16.39
C LEU A 431 42.93 11.09 16.64
N PRO A 432 43.81 11.87 16.00
CA PRO A 432 43.68 13.32 15.90
C PRO A 432 42.28 13.74 15.43
N ALA A 433 41.80 14.89 15.92
CA ALA A 433 40.46 15.38 15.58
C ALA A 433 40.28 15.58 14.07
N GLN A 434 41.34 15.99 13.37
CA GLN A 434 41.33 16.17 11.92
C GLN A 434 41.12 14.84 11.20
N ASP A 435 41.84 13.79 11.57
CA ASP A 435 41.74 12.45 10.97
C ASP A 435 40.34 11.84 11.17
N LYS A 436 39.69 12.12 12.31
CA LYS A 436 38.31 11.71 12.57
C LYS A 436 37.31 12.42 11.65
N ILE A 437 37.52 13.71 11.40
CA ILE A 437 36.68 14.52 10.51
C ILE A 437 36.87 14.05 9.07
N ASP A 438 38.12 13.86 8.65
CA ASP A 438 38.47 13.43 7.30
C ASP A 438 37.88 12.04 7.00
N PHE A 439 37.95 11.11 7.95
CA PHE A 439 37.32 9.79 7.83
C PHE A 439 35.80 9.85 7.65
N LEU A 440 35.11 10.66 8.45
CA LEU A 440 33.66 10.81 8.35
C LEU A 440 33.24 11.55 7.07
N ALA A 441 34.04 12.53 6.63
CA ALA A 441 33.82 13.24 5.38
C ALA A 441 34.03 12.32 4.17
N GLU A 442 35.07 11.49 4.16
CA GLU A 442 35.35 10.52 3.11
C GLU A 442 34.25 9.45 3.03
N LEU A 443 33.68 9.03 4.17
CA LEU A 443 32.56 8.09 4.21
C LEU A 443 31.31 8.65 3.50
N VAL A 444 31.00 9.93 3.72
CA VAL A 444 29.90 10.64 3.06
C VAL A 444 30.23 10.84 1.57
N GLU A 445 31.43 11.33 1.26
CA GLU A 445 31.85 11.67 -0.09
C GLU A 445 31.94 10.43 -1.00
N THR A 446 32.46 9.31 -0.50
CA THR A 446 32.53 8.05 -1.24
C THR A 446 31.14 7.55 -1.62
N TYR A 447 30.16 7.72 -0.74
CA TYR A 447 28.78 7.37 -1.03
C TYR A 447 28.13 8.32 -2.03
N VAL A 448 28.39 9.63 -1.92
CA VAL A 448 27.88 10.64 -2.87
C VAL A 448 28.50 10.47 -4.26
N LYS A 449 29.81 10.23 -4.37
CA LYS A 449 30.51 10.03 -5.65
C LYS A 449 30.08 8.75 -6.37
N ARG A 450 29.76 7.67 -5.65
CA ARG A 450 29.19 6.45 -6.25
C ARG A 450 27.76 6.65 -6.77
N MET A 451 27.10 7.77 -6.45
CA MET A 451 25.73 8.06 -6.86
C MET A 451 25.60 8.93 -8.12
N ASP A 452 26.69 9.50 -8.65
CA ASP A 452 26.69 10.34 -9.86
C ASP A 452 27.72 9.83 -10.90
N PRO A 453 27.32 9.04 -11.92
CA PRO A 453 28.25 8.43 -12.87
C PRO A 453 28.71 9.38 -14.00
N LYS A 454 28.56 10.71 -13.85
CA LYS A 454 28.82 11.66 -14.94
C LYS A 454 30.29 12.06 -15.13
N ASP A 455 31.21 11.66 -14.25
CA ASP A 455 32.64 11.96 -14.40
C ASP A 455 33.49 10.69 -14.59
N THR A 456 33.22 9.96 -15.68
CA THR A 456 34.26 9.11 -16.29
C THR A 456 34.74 9.79 -17.57
N PRO A 457 36.02 10.25 -17.66
CA PRO A 457 36.53 10.78 -18.91
C PRO A 457 36.61 9.64 -19.93
N SER A 458 35.80 9.75 -20.98
CA SER A 458 35.85 8.88 -22.15
C SER A 458 37.21 9.06 -22.84
N ARG A 459 38.09 8.08 -22.62
CA ARG A 459 39.25 7.84 -23.47
C ARG A 459 39.36 6.34 -23.71
N MET A 460 38.98 5.91 -24.90
CA MET A 460 39.66 4.80 -25.55
C MET A 460 39.98 5.15 -27.00
N PRO A 461 41.13 4.66 -27.51
CA PRO A 461 41.78 5.16 -28.71
C PRO A 461 41.19 4.54 -29.97
N MET A 462 41.17 5.33 -31.04
CA MET A 462 41.01 4.81 -32.40
C MET A 462 42.27 4.00 -32.76
N ILE A 463 42.07 2.73 -33.09
CA ILE A 463 43.08 1.92 -33.76
C ILE A 463 42.83 2.03 -35.26
N SER A 464 43.89 2.43 -35.96
CA SER A 464 44.10 2.45 -37.40
C SER A 464 44.12 1.06 -38.02
#